data_AF-A0A937HT82-F1
#
_entry.id   AF-A0A937HT82-F1
#
_cell.length_a   1.000
_cell.length_b   1.000
_cell.length_c   1.000
_cell.angle_alpha   90.00
_cell.angle_beta   90.00
_cell.angle_gamma   90.00
#
_symmetry.space_group_name_H-M   'P 1'
#
loop_
_entity.id
_entity.type
_entity.pdbx_description
1 polymer ?
#
loop_
_entity_poly.entity_id
_entity_poly.type
_entity_poly.pdbx_seq_one_letter_code
_entity_poly.pdbx_strand_id
1 'polypeptide(L)' 'MTEFSRGIFKVIASTSGGRALVYTIGHICIAMTVVSALTGASLWEAGLVALVEPTINGFWYYFLDKLWTKYIK' A
#
# COMPACT_ATOMS: atom_id res chain seq x y z
N MET A 1 16.74 -11.05 26.19
CA MET A 1 16.07 -11.31 24.89
C MET A 1 15.34 -10.10 24.29
N THR A 2 15.19 -8.98 25.01
CA THR A 2 14.54 -7.75 24.49
C THR A 2 15.48 -6.87 23.66
N GLU A 3 16.79 -6.89 23.93
CA GLU A 3 17.79 -6.09 23.20
C GLU A 3 18.06 -6.59 21.79
N PHE A 4 18.07 -7.91 21.58
CA PHE A 4 18.26 -8.50 20.25
C PHE A 4 17.06 -8.19 19.33
N SER A 5 15.83 -8.32 19.84
CA SER A 5 14.61 -7.92 19.11
C SER A 5 14.56 -6.41 18.84
N ARG A 6 14.99 -5.57 19.78
CA ARG A 6 15.10 -4.12 19.57
C ARG A 6 16.15 -3.75 18.52
N GLY A 7 17.28 -4.45 18.49
CA GLY A 7 18.34 -4.26 17.50
C GLY A 7 17.87 -4.62 16.09
N ILE A 8 17.25 -5.79 15.92
CA ILE A 8 16.69 -6.23 14.64
C ILE A 8 15.59 -5.28 14.15
N PHE A 9 14.68 -4.86 15.04
CA PHE A 9 13.64 -3.91 14.69
C PHE A 9 14.22 -2.57 14.23
N LYS A 10 15.27 -2.07 14.89
CA LYS A 10 15.96 -0.83 14.50
C LYS A 10 16.67 -0.97 13.14
N VAL A 11 17.24 -2.13 12.83
CA VAL A 11 17.88 -2.39 11.53
C VAL A 11 16.84 -2.51 10.41
N ILE A 12 15.77 -3.26 10.63
CA ILE A 12 14.67 -3.39 9.66
C ILE A 12 14.02 -2.01 9.43
N ALA A 13 13.69 -1.28 10.49
CA ALA A 13 13.12 0.08 10.41
C ALA A 13 14.09 1.12 9.82
N SER A 14 15.41 0.88 9.86
CA SER A 14 16.43 1.73 9.23
C SER A 14 16.50 1.51 7.72
N THR A 15 16.15 0.32 7.24
CA THR A 15 16.21 -0.02 5.81
C THR A 15 15.00 0.53 5.05
N SER A 16 15.22 0.94 3.79
CA SER A 16 14.14 1.34 2.88
C SER A 16 13.07 0.24 2.72
N GLY A 17 13.50 -1.03 2.66
CA GLY A 17 12.60 -2.18 2.58
C GLY A 17 11.73 -2.41 3.82
N GLY A 18 12.31 -2.31 5.03
CA GLY A 18 11.53 -2.47 6.26
C GLY A 18 10.56 -1.31 6.52
N ARG A 19 10.93 -0.07 6.11
CA ARG A 19 10.00 1.06 6.13
C ARG A 19 8.85 0.88 5.15
N ALA A 20 9.13 0.36 3.95
CA ALA A 20 8.11 0.04 2.96
C ALA A 20 7.15 -1.04 3.47
N LEU A 21 7.66 -2.10 4.12
CA LEU A 21 6.82 -3.15 4.71
C LEU A 21 5.90 -2.61 5.82
N VAL A 22 6.42 -1.80 6.74
CA VAL A 22 5.61 -1.18 7.80
C VAL A 22 4.53 -0.26 7.20
N TYR A 23 4.89 0.52 6.18
CA TYR A 23 3.94 1.38 5.48
C TYR A 23 2.83 0.57 4.79
N THR A 24 3.17 -0.49 4.06
CA THR A 24 2.20 -1.33 3.36
C THR A 24 1.24 -2.02 4.32
N ILE A 25 1.73 -2.56 5.44
CA ILE A 25 0.89 -3.20 6.46
C ILE A 25 -0.05 -2.18 7.10
N GLY A 26 0.48 -1.01 7.50
CA GLY A 26 -0.33 0.07 8.05
C GLY A 26 -1.41 0.56 7.08
N HIS A 27 -1.06 0.72 5.80
CA HIS A 27 -1.99 1.11 4.76
C HIS A 27 -3.14 0.11 4.60
N ILE A 28 -2.84 -1.19 4.56
CA ILE A 28 -3.85 -2.25 4.45
C ILE A 28 -4.81 -2.20 5.65
N CYS A 29 -4.30 -2.10 6.88
CA CYS A 29 -5.13 -2.01 8.08
C CYS A 29 -6.04 -0.77 8.09
N ILE A 30 -5.51 0.38 7.72
CA ILE A 30 -6.27 1.64 7.68
C ILE A 30 -7.33 1.57 6.56
N ALA A 31 -6.95 1.14 5.35
CA ALA A 31 -7.85 1.05 4.21
C ALA A 31 -9.02 0.09 4.48
N MET A 32 -8.75 -1.11 5.02
CA MET A 32 -9.81 -2.06 5.39
C MET A 32 -10.78 -1.46 6.42
N THR A 33 -10.24 -0.78 7.44
CA THR A 33 -11.06 -0.18 8.51
C THR A 33 -11.90 0.98 7.98
N VAL A 34 -11.30 1.89 7.21
CA VAL A 34 -11.98 3.07 6.67
C VAL A 34 -13.05 2.68 5.66
N VAL A 35 -12.73 1.79 4.71
CA VAL A 35 -13.70 1.34 3.71
C VAL A 35 -14.86 0.61 4.38
N SER A 36 -14.59 -0.35 5.28
CA SER A 36 -15.65 -1.06 6.00
C SER A 36 -16.51 -0.11 6.85
N ALA A 37 -15.92 0.90 7.49
CA ALA A 37 -16.65 1.89 8.28
C ALA A 37 -17.52 2.85 7.44
N LEU A 38 -17.05 3.24 6.24
CA LEU A 38 -17.76 4.18 5.37
C LEU A 38 -18.85 3.52 4.52
N THR A 39 -18.62 2.29 4.06
CA THR A 39 -19.55 1.59 3.16
C THR A 39 -20.37 0.50 3.85
N GLY A 40 -20.00 0.09 5.07
CA GLY A 40 -20.60 -1.06 5.74
C GLY A 40 -20.23 -2.41 5.11
N ALA A 41 -19.32 -2.41 4.13
CA ALA A 41 -18.86 -3.62 3.46
C ALA A 41 -18.02 -4.50 4.38
N SER A 42 -17.99 -5.80 4.10
CA SER A 42 -17.20 -6.74 4.88
C SER A 42 -15.69 -6.43 4.76
N LEU A 43 -14.91 -6.81 5.78
CA LEU A 43 -13.45 -6.65 5.77
C LEU A 43 -12.79 -7.32 4.55
N TRP A 44 -13.41 -8.37 4.01
CA TRP A 44 -12.95 -9.05 2.81
C TRP A 44 -13.09 -8.19 1.55
N GLU A 45 -14.25 -7.57 1.37
CA GLU A 45 -14.51 -6.65 0.25
C GLU A 45 -13.62 -5.41 0.35
N ALA A 46 -13.47 -4.87 1.56
CA ALA A 46 -12.59 -3.74 1.83
C ALA A 46 -11.11 -4.06 1.54
N GLY A 47 -10.65 -5.27 1.89
CA GLY A 47 -9.31 -5.75 1.57
C GLY A 47 -9.07 -5.95 0.08
N LEU A 48 -10.08 -6.45 -0.65
CA LEU A 48 -10.02 -6.58 -2.10
C LEU A 48 -9.88 -5.21 -2.77
N VAL A 49 -10.69 -4.23 -2.37
CA VAL A 49 -10.63 -2.85 -2.89
C VAL A 49 -9.25 -2.23 -2.61
N ALA A 50 -8.72 -2.39 -1.40
CA ALA A 50 -7.41 -1.87 -1.01
C ALA A 50 -6.23 -2.40 -1.87
N LEU A 51 -6.40 -3.53 -2.56
CA LEU A 51 -5.39 -4.11 -3.44
C LEU A 51 -5.67 -3.84 -4.93
N VAL A 52 -6.95 -3.90 -5.31
CA VAL A 52 -7.39 -3.74 -6.71
C VAL A 52 -7.30 -2.28 -7.15
N GLU A 53 -7.73 -1.35 -6.31
CA GLU A 53 -7.70 0.09 -6.62
C GLU A 53 -6.29 0.61 -6.98
N PRO A 54 -5.25 0.43 -6.16
CA PRO A 54 -3.90 0.90 -6.51
C PRO A 54 -3.34 0.18 -7.75
N THR A 55 -3.74 -1.06 -8.01
CA THR A 55 -3.32 -1.81 -9.20
C THR A 55 -3.92 -1.19 -10.47
N ILE A 56 -5.25 -0.99 -10.48
CA ILE A 56 -5.94 -0.36 -11.62
C ILE A 56 -5.43 1.06 -11.85
N ASN A 57 -5.23 1.83 -10.78
CA ASN A 57 -4.71 3.19 -10.89
C ASN A 57 -3.28 3.21 -11.46
N GLY A 58 -2.44 2.23 -11.10
CA GLY A 58 -1.11 2.06 -11.69
C GLY A 58 -1.16 1.75 -13.19
N PHE A 59 -2.05 0.86 -13.63
CA PHE A 59 -2.24 0.57 -15.06
C PHE A 59 -2.75 1.79 -15.83
N TRP A 60 -3.71 2.52 -15.26
CA TRP A 60 -4.22 3.75 -15.86
C TRP A 60 -3.14 4.81 -16.00
N TYR A 61 -2.34 5.02 -14.95
CA TYR A 61 -1.20 5.93 -15.00
C TYR A 61 -0.21 5.54 -16.10
N TYR A 62 0.15 4.25 -16.22
CA TYR A 62 1.03 3.78 -17.29
C TYR A 62 0.47 4.07 -18.69
N PHE A 63 -0.84 3.87 -18.88
CA PHE A 63 -1.49 4.16 -20.16
C PHE A 63 -1.48 5.65 -20.48
N LEU A 64 -1.80 6.50 -19.49
CA LEU A 64 -1.72 7.95 -19.60
C LEU A 64 -0.30 8.42 -19.93
N ASP A 65 0.71 7.94 -19.19
CA ASP A 65 2.12 8.29 -19.40
C ASP A 65 2.57 7.94 -20.82
N LYS A 66 2.20 6.74 -21.30
CA LYS A 66 2.51 6.29 -22.65
C LYS A 66 1.81 7.11 -23.73
N LEU A 67 0.54 7.46 -23.54
CA LEU A 67 -0.19 8.34 -24.46
C LEU A 67 0.41 9.75 -24.47
N TRP A 68 0.67 10.33 -23.31
CA TRP A 68 1.22 11.67 -23.17
C TRP A 68 2.61 11.77 -23.82
N THR A 69 3.47 10.79 -23.58
CA THR A 69 4.80 10.72 -24.20
C THR A 69 4.74 10.55 -25.72
N LYS A 70 3.69 9.91 -26.25
CA LYS A 70 3.53 9.67 -27.69
C LYS A 70 2.88 10.82 -28.45
N TYR A 71 1.97 11.58 -27.80
CA TYR A 71 1.13 12.57 -28.46
C TYR A 71 1.38 14.02 -28.06
N ILE A 72 1.94 14.26 -26.86
CA ILE A 72 2.16 15.62 -26.32
C ILE A 72 3.65 16.00 -26.30
N LYS A 73 4.54 15.05 -26.60
CA LYS A 73 5.98 15.28 -26.72
C LYS A 73 6.41 15.44 -28.18
#